data_AF-V5I2K7-F1
#
_entry.id   AF-V5I2K7-F1
#
_cell.length_a   1.000
_cell.length_b   1.000
_cell.length_c   1.000
_cell.angle_alpha   90.00
_cell.angle_beta   90.00
_cell.angle_gamma   90.00
#
_symmetry.space_group_name_H-M   'P 1'
#
loop_
_entity.id
_entity.type
_entity.pdbx_description
1 polymer ?
#
loop_
_entity_poly.entity_id
_entity_poly.type
_entity_poly.pdbx_seq_one_letter_code
_entity_poly.pdbx_strand_id
1 'polypeptide(L)' 'KHRLTTCERIYTDKRPFKCRACPKAFRTEPSLKVHERYHSDEKPFECPFCPRAFQTKPCLTRHKVSHSDK' A
#
# COMPACT_ATOMS: atom_id res chain seq x y z
N LYS A 1 -18.18 -36.83 15.27
CA LYS A 1 -17.18 -36.00 16.00
C LYS A 1 -16.35 -35.24 14.98
N HIS A 2 -16.86 -34.14 14.42
CA HIS A 2 -16.07 -33.28 13.54
C HIS A 2 -15.16 -32.43 14.40
N ARG A 3 -13.99 -32.99 14.74
CA ARG A 3 -12.90 -32.23 15.35
C ARG A 3 -12.32 -31.37 14.23
N LEU A 4 -12.86 -30.16 14.05
CA LEU A 4 -12.21 -29.07 13.31
C LEU A 4 -10.97 -28.62 14.10
N THR A 5 -10.05 -29.54 14.29
CA THR A 5 -8.77 -29.27 14.94
C THR A 5 -7.89 -28.63 13.91
N THR A 6 -7.39 -27.45 14.25
CA THR A 6 -6.20 -26.84 13.65
C THR A 6 -6.43 -26.07 12.35
N CYS A 7 -7.55 -25.35 12.25
CA CYS A 7 -7.52 -24.04 11.58
C CYS A 7 -6.89 -22.96 12.49
N GLU A 8 -6.43 -23.30 13.69
CA GLU A 8 -5.57 -22.45 14.53
C GLU A 8 -4.10 -22.40 14.05
N ARG A 9 -3.77 -23.02 12.91
CA ARG A 9 -2.49 -22.77 12.23
C ARG A 9 -2.52 -21.52 11.35
N ILE A 10 -3.67 -20.87 11.22
CA ILE A 10 -3.88 -19.68 10.41
C ILE A 10 -3.90 -18.48 11.36
N TYR A 11 -3.13 -17.43 11.07
CA TYR A 11 -3.10 -16.14 11.77
C TYR A 11 -2.09 -15.90 12.91
N THR A 12 -0.92 -16.54 12.88
CA THR A 12 0.33 -15.90 13.38
C THR A 12 0.89 -14.90 12.36
N ASP A 13 0.05 -14.28 11.53
CA ASP A 13 0.48 -13.16 10.71
C ASP A 13 0.61 -11.96 11.65
N LYS A 14 1.85 -11.69 12.06
CA LYS A 14 2.30 -10.57 12.93
C LYS A 14 2.04 -9.20 12.28
N ARG A 15 0.83 -9.00 11.78
CA ARG A 15 0.38 -7.89 10.95
C ARG A 15 -0.96 -7.40 11.48
N PRO A 16 -0.95 -6.69 12.62
CA PRO A 16 -2.18 -6.24 13.27
C PRO A 16 -2.97 -5.24 12.39
N PHE A 17 -2.33 -4.64 11.39
CA PHE A 17 -2.92 -3.62 10.53
C PHE A 17 -3.51 -4.24 9.26
N LYS A 18 -4.82 -4.52 9.27
CA LYS A 18 -5.55 -5.11 8.15
C LYS A 18 -6.15 -4.02 7.26
N CYS A 19 -6.08 -4.20 5.94
CA CYS A 19 -6.80 -3.35 5.00
C CYS A 19 -8.30 -3.65 5.05
N ARG A 20 -9.13 -2.61 5.00
CA ARG A 20 -10.61 -2.75 4.98
C ARG A 20 -11.17 -3.05 3.59
N ALA A 21 -10.42 -2.70 2.54
CA ALA A 21 -10.85 -2.86 1.15
C ALA A 21 -10.37 -4.18 0.50
N CYS A 22 -9.41 -4.88 1.10
CA CYS A 22 -8.87 -6.13 0.55
C CYS A 22 -8.27 -7.03 1.66
N PRO A 23 -8.01 -8.33 1.41
CA PRO A 23 -7.52 -9.25 2.45
C PRO A 23 -6.05 -9.05 2.85
N LYS A 24 -5.38 -7.96 2.42
CA LYS A 24 -3.98 -7.69 2.77
C LYS A 24 -3.85 -7.19 4.21
N ALA A 25 -2.81 -7.64 4.90
CA ALA A 25 -2.40 -7.16 6.21
C ALA A 25 -0.94 -6.70 6.22
N PHE A 26 -0.65 -5.76 7.12
CA PHE A 26 0.61 -5.04 7.22
C PHE A 26 1.16 -5.06 8.65
N ARG A 27 2.50 -5.04 8.78
CA ARG A 27 3.20 -5.06 10.08
C ARG A 27 3.14 -3.72 10.81
N THR A 28 2.94 -2.62 10.08
CA THR A 28 2.97 -1.26 10.63
C THR A 28 1.81 -0.43 10.07
N GLU A 29 1.25 0.45 10.89
CA GLU A 29 0.23 1.42 10.46
C GLU A 29 0.66 2.26 9.25
N PRO A 30 1.87 2.85 9.16
CA PRO A 30 2.28 3.63 7.99
C PRO A 30 2.27 2.81 6.69
N SER A 31 2.60 1.51 6.75
CA SER A 31 2.54 0.68 5.54
C SER A 31 1.10 0.36 5.12
N LEU A 32 0.17 0.18 6.08
CA LEU A 32 -1.26 0.11 5.80
C LEU A 32 -1.77 1.43 5.18
N LYS A 33 -1.47 2.58 5.79
CA LYS A 33 -1.92 3.89 5.29
C LYS A 33 -1.43 4.16 3.86
N VAL A 34 -0.19 3.81 3.54
CA VAL A 34 0.32 3.92 2.16
C VAL A 34 -0.41 2.98 1.21
N HIS A 35 -0.74 1.77 1.66
CA HIS A 35 -1.53 0.83 0.86
C HIS A 35 -2.98 1.29 0.64
N GLU A 36 -3.62 1.93 1.61
CA GLU A 36 -4.98 2.43 1.48
C GLU A 36 -5.12 3.52 0.39
N ARG A 37 -4.05 4.29 0.14
CA ARG A 37 -3.97 5.21 -1.01
C ARG A 37 -3.95 4.53 -2.37
N TYR A 38 -3.87 3.20 -2.42
CA TYR A 38 -4.03 2.45 -3.66
C TYR A 38 -5.50 2.19 -3.98
N HIS A 39 -6.37 2.20 -2.97
CA HIS A 39 -7.81 2.02 -3.11
C HIS A 39 -8.54 3.36 -3.24
N SER A 40 -8.02 4.40 -2.59
CA SER A 40 -8.43 5.76 -2.86
C SER A 40 -7.67 6.22 -4.10
N ASP A 41 -8.33 6.44 -5.24
CA ASP A 41 -7.70 6.98 -6.47
C ASP A 41 -7.03 8.37 -6.26
N GLU A 42 -7.03 8.87 -5.04
CA GLU A 42 -6.26 10.01 -4.56
C GLU A 42 -4.76 9.87 -4.85
N LYS A 43 -4.29 10.73 -5.75
CA LYS A 43 -2.87 10.89 -6.09
C LYS A 43 -2.40 12.27 -5.63
N PRO A 44 -2.15 12.46 -4.32
CA PRO A 44 -1.82 13.78 -3.79
C PRO A 44 -0.44 14.30 -4.24
N PHE A 45 0.37 13.50 -4.92
CA PHE A 45 1.71 13.89 -5.37
C PHE A 45 1.73 14.12 -6.88
N GLU A 46 1.46 15.34 -7.29
CA GLU A 46 1.48 15.75 -8.70
C GLU A 46 2.90 16.01 -9.19
N CYS A 47 3.16 15.68 -10.46
CA CYS A 47 4.40 16.04 -11.12
C CYS A 47 4.34 17.51 -11.57
N PRO A 48 5.35 18.33 -11.28
CA PRO A 48 5.37 19.72 -11.74
C PRO A 48 5.68 19.87 -13.24
N PHE A 49 6.09 18.79 -13.92
CA PHE A 49 6.51 18.83 -15.32
C PHE A 49 5.52 18.18 -16.28
N CYS A 50 4.51 17.44 -15.77
CA CYS A 50 3.52 16.75 -16.59
C CYS A 50 2.25 16.43 -15.78
N PRO A 51 1.12 16.07 -16.42
CA PRO A 51 -0.14 15.81 -15.71
C PRO A 51 -0.19 14.48 -14.93
N ARG A 52 0.96 13.82 -14.70
CA ARG A 52 1.00 12.57 -13.92
C ARG A 52 1.01 12.86 -12.43
N ALA A 53 0.12 12.18 -11.71
CA ALA A 53 0.07 12.19 -10.26
C ALA A 53 0.39 10.80 -9.68
N PHE A 54 0.94 10.77 -8.47
CA PHE A 54 1.41 9.57 -7.79
C PHE A 54 0.79 9.45 -6.40
N GLN A 55 0.62 8.22 -5.92
CA GLN A 55 0.09 7.94 -4.58
C GLN A 55 1.16 8.10 -3.47
N THR A 56 2.45 8.08 -3.84
CA THR A 56 3.56 8.16 -2.88
C THR A 56 4.67 9.08 -3.37
N LYS A 57 5.31 9.78 -2.41
CA LYS A 57 6.45 10.67 -2.66
C LYS A 57 7.65 9.96 -3.32
N PRO A 58 8.07 8.74 -2.92
CA PRO A 58 9.16 8.03 -3.59
C PRO A 58 8.88 7.75 -5.07
N CYS A 59 7.62 7.42 -5.43
CA CYS A 59 7.25 7.22 -6.83
C CYS A 59 7.36 8.53 -7.64
N LEU A 60 6.91 9.66 -7.08
CA LEU A 60 7.09 10.97 -7.70
C LEU A 60 8.57 11.32 -7.87
N THR A 61 9.40 11.13 -6.82
CA THR A 61 10.84 11.44 -6.90
C THR A 61 11.54 10.64 -8.00
N ARG A 62 11.26 9.33 -8.08
CA ARG A 62 11.78 8.49 -9.16
C ARG A 62 11.23 8.89 -10.54
N HIS A 63 10.00 9.36 -10.61
CA HIS A 63 9.48 9.88 -11.86
C HIS A 63 10.15 11.20 -12.28
N LYS A 64 10.46 12.10 -11.34
CA LYS A 64 11.11 13.37 -11.64
C LYS A 64 12.45 13.19 -12.36
N VAL A 65 13.19 12.12 -12.09
CA VAL A 65 14.45 11.86 -12.81
C VAL A 65 14.24 11.52 -14.29
N SER A 66 13.04 11.07 -14.70
CA SER A 66 12.74 10.87 -16.12
C SER A 66 12.49 12.17 -16.88
N HIS A 67 12.26 13.28 -16.17
CA HIS A 67 12.18 14.63 -16.75
C HIS A 67 13.53 15.34 -16.75
N SER A 68 14.55 14.75 -16.13
CA SER A 68 15.92 15.22 -16.23
C SER A 68 16.49 14.73 -17.56
N ASP A 69 15.96 15.28 -18.66
CA ASP A 69 16.65 15.22 -19.95
C ASP A 69 17.99 15.94 -19.79
N LYS A 70 19.05 15.35 -20.34
CA LYS A 70 20.44 15.73 -20.11
C LYS A 70 20.90 16.75 -21.13
#